data_AF-M8BE62-F1
#
_entry.id   AF-M8BE62-F1
#
_cell.length_a   1.000
_cell.length_b   1.000
_cell.length_c   1.000
_cell.angle_alpha   90.00
_cell.angle_beta   90.00
_cell.angle_gamma   90.00
#
_symmetry.space_group_name_H-M   'P 1'
#
loop_
_entity.id
_entity.type
_entity.pdbx_description
1 polymer ?
#
loop_
_entity_poly.entity_id
_entity_poly.type
_entity_poly.pdbx_seq_one_letter_code
_entity_poly.pdbx_strand_id
1 'polypeptide(L)'
;MDSAASVAGAPPAVPPAVLCAAEEALAATESVGDHLAEMLAAAAEDPDAIAELPPLQRARAFLAVAHAATSLFSGKGMRLLPI
;
A
#
# COMPACT_ATOMS: atom_id res chain seq x y z
N MET A 1 -50.07 23.40 14.49
CA MET A 1 -49.64 22.06 14.06
C MET A 1 -49.12 22.23 12.66
N ASP A 2 -47.79 22.24 12.47
CA ASP A 2 -47.20 21.97 11.16
C ASP A 2 -45.83 21.32 11.35
N SER A 3 -45.82 20.07 10.92
CA SER A 3 -44.74 19.12 10.58
C SER A 3 -43.37 19.22 11.24
N ALA A 4 -43.17 18.32 12.21
CA ALA A 4 -41.92 17.59 12.37
C ALA A 4 -41.81 16.46 11.31
N ALA A 5 -40.57 16.13 10.95
CA ALA A 5 -40.10 14.99 10.14
C ALA A 5 -40.29 15.11 8.61
N SER A 6 -39.33 14.75 7.75
CA SER A 6 -38.11 13.96 7.95
C SER A 6 -36.98 14.53 7.09
N VAL A 7 -35.82 14.82 7.68
CA VAL A 7 -34.55 14.84 6.93
C VAL A 7 -34.32 13.39 6.51
N ALA A 8 -34.81 13.05 5.32
CA ALA A 8 -34.47 11.81 4.65
C ALA A 8 -32.97 11.87 4.36
N GLY A 9 -32.24 10.91 4.92
CA GLY A 9 -30.79 10.93 5.08
C GLY A 9 -30.04 11.30 3.82
N ALA A 10 -29.37 12.46 3.86
CA ALA A 10 -28.18 12.64 3.06
C ALA A 10 -27.15 11.62 3.56
N PRO A 11 -26.48 10.85 2.66
CA PRO A 11 -25.37 10.03 3.08
C PRO A 11 -24.35 10.93 3.81
N PRO A 12 -23.75 10.46 4.92
CA PRO A 12 -22.80 11.27 5.67
C PRO A 12 -21.71 11.76 4.72
N ALA A 13 -21.57 13.08 4.59
CA ALA A 13 -20.55 13.68 3.75
C ALA A 13 -19.17 13.22 4.24
N VAL A 14 -18.40 12.60 3.36
CA VAL A 14 -17.04 12.14 3.66
C VAL A 14 -16.23 13.37 4.10
N PRO A 15 -15.60 13.36 5.29
CA PRO A 15 -14.83 14.51 5.76
C PRO A 15 -13.69 14.84 4.78
N PRO A 16 -13.40 16.12 4.50
CA PRO A 16 -12.30 16.51 3.60
C PRO A 16 -10.95 15.89 3.98
N ALA A 17 -10.68 15.74 5.27
CA ALA A 17 -9.46 15.08 5.77
C ALA A 17 -9.34 13.61 5.32
N VAL A 18 -10.46 12.90 5.19
CA VAL A 18 -10.49 11.51 4.71
C VAL A 18 -10.18 11.46 3.21
N LEU A 19 -10.66 12.44 2.44
CA LEU A 19 -10.32 12.56 1.02
C LEU A 19 -8.85 12.89 0.81
N CYS A 20 -8.30 13.87 1.53
CA CYS A 20 -6.87 14.19 1.47
C CYS A 20 -6.00 12.99 1.87
N ALA A 21 -6.34 12.28 2.95
CA ALA A 21 -5.62 11.07 3.35
C ALA A 21 -5.71 9.96 2.30
N ALA A 22 -6.83 9.84 1.59
CA ALA A 22 -6.98 8.87 0.51
C ALA A 22 -6.16 9.24 -0.74
N GLU A 23 -6.09 10.53 -1.09
CA GLU A 23 -5.25 11.05 -2.16
C GLU A 23 -3.75 10.86 -1.86
N GLU A 24 -3.32 11.19 -0.64
CA GLU A 24 -1.95 10.96 -0.17
C GLU A 24 -1.59 9.46 -0.18
N ALA A 25 -2.51 8.61 0.29
CA ALA A 25 -2.31 7.16 0.25
C ALA A 25 -2.21 6.65 -1.20
N LEU A 26 -3.03 7.16 -2.12
CA LEU A 26 -2.96 6.81 -3.53
C LEU A 26 -1.62 7.23 -4.15
N ALA A 27 -1.21 8.47 -3.96
CA ALA A 27 0.06 9.00 -4.45
C ALA A 27 1.26 8.20 -3.90
N ALA A 28 1.20 7.82 -2.61
CA ALA A 28 2.22 6.96 -2.00
C ALA A 28 2.24 5.56 -2.64
N THR A 29 1.08 4.97 -2.94
CA THR A 29 1.02 3.65 -3.60
C THR A 29 1.52 3.68 -5.04
N GLU A 30 1.25 4.75 -5.78
CA GLU A 30 1.76 4.95 -7.15
C GLU A 30 3.29 5.09 -7.13
N SER A 31 3.82 5.94 -6.25
CA SER A 31 5.27 6.12 -6.07
C SER A 31 5.99 4.82 -5.70
N VAL A 32 5.41 4.00 -4.81
CA VAL A 32 5.96 2.67 -4.46
C VAL A 32 5.92 1.73 -5.67
N GLY A 33 4.86 1.82 -6.50
CA GLY A 33 4.74 1.05 -7.74
C GLY A 33 5.84 1.38 -8.74
N ASP A 34 6.07 2.66 -8.98
CA ASP A 34 7.13 3.14 -9.91
C ASP A 34 8.51 2.69 -9.43
N HIS A 35 8.82 2.89 -8.15
CA HIS A 35 10.11 2.50 -7.58
C HIS A 35 10.33 0.98 -7.61
N LEU A 36 9.27 0.19 -7.42
CA LEU A 36 9.33 -1.26 -7.56
C LEU A 36 9.60 -1.67 -9.03
N ALA A 37 8.98 -0.99 -9.99
CA ALA A 37 9.22 -1.27 -11.42
C ALA A 37 10.68 -0.97 -11.80
N GLU A 38 11.25 0.14 -11.32
CA GLU A 38 12.68 0.46 -11.49
C GLU A 38 13.58 -0.60 -10.85
N MET A 39 13.28 -1.01 -9.61
CA MET A 39 14.03 -2.07 -8.93
C MET A 39 13.98 -3.40 -9.68
N LEU A 40 12.81 -3.78 -10.22
CA LEU A 40 12.66 -5.02 -10.99
C LEU A 40 13.41 -4.95 -12.33
N ALA A 41 13.41 -3.79 -13.00
CA ALA A 41 14.19 -3.59 -14.20
C ALA A 41 15.69 -3.73 -13.92
N ALA A 42 16.18 -3.12 -12.84
CA ALA A 42 17.58 -3.25 -12.41
C ALA A 42 17.93 -4.70 -12.01
N ALA A 43 17.03 -5.40 -11.32
CA ALA A 43 17.24 -6.81 -10.96
C ALA A 43 17.23 -7.75 -12.18
N ALA A 44 16.56 -7.38 -13.27
CA ALA A 44 16.57 -8.14 -14.52
C ALA A 44 17.91 -8.00 -15.28
N GLU A 45 18.69 -6.95 -15.04
CA GLU A 45 20.02 -6.79 -15.63
C GLU A 45 21.05 -7.76 -15.03
N ASP A 46 20.91 -8.11 -13.75
CA ASP A 46 21.75 -9.08 -13.06
C ASP A 46 20.94 -9.95 -12.08
N PRO A 47 20.30 -11.03 -12.58
CA PRO A 47 19.48 -11.91 -11.75
C PRO A 47 20.30 -12.78 -10.77
N ASP A 48 21.60 -12.95 -11.03
CA ASP A 48 22.49 -13.80 -10.23
C ASP A 48 23.27 -13.01 -9.15
N ALA A 49 23.16 -11.68 -9.13
CA ALA A 49 23.79 -10.80 -8.14
C ALA A 49 23.59 -11.26 -6.69
N ILE A 50 22.38 -11.74 -6.36
CA ILE A 50 22.09 -12.26 -5.01
C ILE A 50 22.80 -13.59 -4.79
N ALA A 51 22.90 -14.47 -5.79
CA ALA A 51 23.56 -15.77 -5.65
C ALA A 51 25.06 -15.62 -5.34
N GLU A 52 25.70 -14.59 -5.89
CA GLU A 52 27.13 -14.26 -5.68
C GLU A 52 27.45 -13.74 -4.26
N LEU A 53 26.45 -13.31 -3.49
CA LEU A 53 26.69 -12.84 -2.12
C LEU A 53 27.10 -14.00 -1.18
N PRO A 54 27.93 -13.76 -0.15
CA PRO A 54 28.17 -14.70 0.94
C PRO A 54 26.89 -15.24 1.60
N PRO A 55 26.88 -16.48 2.13
CA PRO A 55 25.65 -17.13 2.62
C PRO A 55 24.82 -16.31 3.62
N LEU A 56 25.47 -15.64 4.58
CA LEU A 56 24.77 -14.81 5.57
C LEU A 56 24.19 -13.54 4.95
N GLN A 57 24.86 -12.95 3.95
CA GLN A 57 24.38 -11.75 3.27
C GLN A 57 23.19 -12.08 2.37
N ARG A 58 23.21 -13.24 1.69
CA ARG A 58 22.05 -13.77 0.96
C ARG A 58 20.84 -13.95 1.86
N ALA A 59 21.01 -14.62 3.00
CA ALA A 59 19.92 -14.86 3.94
C ALA A 59 19.28 -13.54 4.41
N ARG A 60 20.10 -12.51 4.66
CA ARG A 60 19.63 -11.16 5.02
C ARG A 60 18.89 -10.48 3.86
N ALA A 61 19.40 -10.58 2.64
CA ALA A 61 18.74 -10.04 1.46
C ALA A 61 17.35 -10.66 1.26
N PHE A 62 17.23 -12.00 1.32
CA PHE A 62 15.95 -12.68 1.24
C PHE A 62 15.00 -12.31 2.38
N LEU A 63 15.51 -12.18 3.61
CA LEU A 63 14.70 -11.75 4.75
C LEU A 63 14.16 -10.32 4.57
N ALA A 64 14.99 -9.40 4.07
CA ALA A 64 14.57 -8.03 3.79
C ALA A 64 13.47 -7.99 2.71
N VAL A 65 13.62 -8.77 1.64
CA VAL A 65 12.58 -8.91 0.59
C VAL A 65 11.30 -9.48 1.17
N ALA A 66 11.37 -10.54 1.98
CA ALA A 66 10.21 -11.13 2.62
C ALA A 66 9.49 -10.15 3.55
N HIS A 67 10.24 -9.34 4.30
CA HIS A 67 9.68 -8.31 5.17
C HIS A 67 9.00 -7.18 4.37
N ALA A 68 9.65 -6.73 3.28
CA ALA A 68 9.07 -5.74 2.39
C ALA A 68 7.77 -6.24 1.74
N ALA A 69 7.78 -7.48 1.21
CA ALA A 69 6.59 -8.11 0.65
C ALA A 69 5.47 -8.22 1.71
N THR A 70 5.79 -8.71 2.90
CA THR A 70 4.82 -8.83 4.00
C THR A 70 4.22 -7.47 4.39
N SER A 71 5.03 -6.41 4.40
CA SER A 71 4.58 -5.05 4.71
C SER A 71 3.61 -4.53 3.64
N LEU A 72 3.93 -4.74 2.36
CA LEU A 72 3.05 -4.38 1.24
C LEU A 72 1.71 -5.14 1.27
N PHE A 73 1.74 -6.44 1.57
CA PHE A 73 0.53 -7.25 1.68
C PHE A 73 -0.28 -6.93 2.95
N SER A 74 0.37 -6.59 4.07
CA SER A 74 -0.31 -6.21 5.31
C SER A 74 -1.02 -4.86 5.20
N GLY A 75 -0.47 -3.92 4.44
CA GLY A 75 -1.15 -2.66 4.10
C GLY A 75 -2.44 -2.86 3.29
N LYS A 76 -2.57 -3.98 2.59
CA LYS A 76 -3.77 -4.39 1.83
C LYS A 76 -4.90 -4.95 2.74
N GLY A 77 -4.59 -5.32 3.99
CA GLY A 77 -5.53 -5.95 4.94
C GLY A 77 -6.44 -4.99 5.72
N MET A 78 -6.26 -3.67 5.60
CA MET A 78 -7.05 -2.68 6.34
C MET A 78 -8.32 -2.17 5.64
N ARG A 79 -8.77 -2.84 4.57
CA ARG A 79 -10.07 -2.54 3.93
C ARG A 79 -10.85 -3.80 3.63
N LEU A 80 -11.45 -4.40 4.64
CA LEU A 80 -12.64 -5.28 4.51
C LEU A 80 -13.23 -5.53 5.91
N LEU A 81 -13.55 -4.44 6.62
CA LEU A 81 -14.60 -4.52 7.66
C LEU A 81 -15.90 -4.02 7.01
N PRO A 82 -16.89 -4.91 6.80
CA PRO A 82 -18.22 -4.47 6.43
C PRO A 82 -18.85 -3.76 7.65
N ILE A 83 -19.25 -2.50 7.46
CA ILE A 83 -20.22 -1.82 8.33
C ILE A 83 -21.59 -2.08 7.73
#